data_AF-A0A5E7Z3J9-F1
#
_entry.id   AF-A0A5E7Z3J9-F1
#
_cell.length_a   1.000
_cell.length_b   1.000
_cell.length_c   1.000
_cell.angle_alpha   90.00
_cell.angle_beta   90.00
_cell.angle_gamma   90.00
#
_symmetry.space_group_name_H-M   'P 1'
#
loop_
_entity.id
_entity.type
_entity.pdbx_description
1 polymer ?
#
loop_
_entity_poly.entity_id
_entity_poly.type
_entity_poly.pdbx_seq_one_letter_code
_entity_poly.pdbx_strand_id
1 'polypeptide(L)'
;MQKKYNPSGTGLFDAAPGTYLVSAYFDDNLVDLVSCNVLGWQVNQDRTLTPMVLDPRAADEDPWFVLHPDGRVEASDGRSWPNKDAWLAEERKTRRAVA
;
A
#
# COMPACT_ATOMS: atom_id res chain seq x y z
N MET A 1 23.35 34.00 3.72
CA MET A 1 22.81 32.89 2.90
C MET A 1 22.55 31.70 3.84
N GLN A 2 21.33 31.56 4.36
CA GLN A 2 20.96 30.40 5.17
C GLN A 2 21.02 29.15 4.28
N LYS A 3 21.89 28.19 4.61
CA LYS A 3 21.89 26.88 3.95
C LYS A 3 20.56 26.21 4.29
N LYS A 4 19.64 26.14 3.33
CA LYS A 4 18.49 25.24 3.40
C LYS A 4 19.04 23.81 3.39
N TYR A 5 19.16 23.21 4.57
CA TYR A 5 19.37 21.78 4.70
C TYR A 5 18.05 21.11 4.34
N ASN A 6 17.80 20.89 3.05
CA ASN A 6 16.80 19.90 2.67
C ASN A 6 17.41 18.54 3.02
N PRO A 7 16.79 17.74 3.90
CA PRO A 7 17.23 16.37 4.12
C PRO A 7 17.24 15.66 2.77
N SER A 8 18.42 15.29 2.28
CA SER A 8 18.54 14.56 1.03
C SER A 8 17.75 13.25 1.16
N GLY A 9 16.77 13.03 0.28
CA GLY A 9 15.97 11.80 0.25
C GLY A 9 14.50 11.95 0.62
N THR A 10 14.06 13.09 1.16
CA THR A 10 12.62 13.38 1.35
C THR A 10 12.02 14.00 0.11
N GLY A 11 10.81 13.58 -0.28
CA GLY A 11 10.16 14.11 -1.47
C GLY A 11 8.81 13.47 -1.76
N LEU A 12 8.20 13.97 -2.84
CA LEU A 12 6.96 13.44 -3.39
C LEU A 12 7.25 12.86 -4.78
N PHE A 13 6.74 11.67 -5.04
CA PHE A 13 6.84 11.00 -6.34
C PHE A 13 5.45 10.67 -6.85
N ASP A 14 5.22 10.89 -8.14
CA ASP A 14 3.93 10.54 -8.75
C ASP A 14 3.75 9.02 -8.78
N ALA A 15 2.52 8.57 -8.51
CA ALA A 15 2.19 7.17 -8.65
C ALA A 15 1.96 6.83 -10.13
N ALA A 16 2.33 5.60 -10.51
CA ALA A 16 2.02 5.11 -11.85
C ALA A 16 0.49 5.00 -12.02
N PRO A 17 -0.08 5.38 -13.18
CA PRO A 17 -1.49 5.18 -13.45
C PRO A 17 -1.90 3.71 -13.29
N GLY A 18 -3.00 3.45 -12.58
CA GLY A 18 -3.43 2.10 -12.24
C GLY A 18 -2.88 1.56 -10.92
N THR A 19 -2.28 2.42 -10.07
CA THR A 19 -1.86 2.08 -8.71
C THR A 19 -3.00 2.33 -7.73
N TYR A 20 -3.32 1.33 -6.91
CA TYR A 20 -4.43 1.38 -5.94
C TYR A 20 -3.98 0.85 -4.59
N LEU A 21 -4.38 1.53 -3.51
CA LEU A 21 -4.38 0.94 -2.18
C LEU A 21 -5.60 0.03 -2.09
N VAL A 22 -5.41 -1.20 -1.63
CA VAL A 22 -6.44 -2.24 -1.63
C VAL A 22 -6.62 -2.86 -0.26
N SER A 23 -7.87 -3.18 0.07
CA SER A 23 -8.24 -3.88 1.30
C SER A 23 -9.21 -5.01 0.97
N ALA A 24 -8.94 -6.19 1.53
CA ALA A 24 -9.74 -7.38 1.31
C ALA A 24 -10.69 -7.65 2.50
N TYR A 25 -11.98 -7.76 2.21
CA TYR A 25 -13.01 -8.19 3.13
C TYR A 25 -13.40 -9.62 2.80
N PHE A 26 -13.34 -10.49 3.79
CA PHE A 26 -13.70 -11.89 3.66
C PHE A 26 -15.02 -12.12 4.40
N ASP A 27 -16.05 -12.50 3.66
CA ASP A 27 -17.37 -12.88 4.18
C ASP A 27 -17.69 -14.28 3.65
N ASP A 28 -18.16 -15.21 4.47
CA ASP A 28 -18.44 -16.66 4.29
C ASP A 28 -18.00 -17.38 2.98
N ASN A 29 -18.30 -16.86 1.78
CA ASN A 29 -17.81 -17.37 0.48
C ASN A 29 -17.37 -16.30 -0.54
N LEU A 30 -17.37 -15.03 -0.18
CA LEU A 30 -17.02 -13.89 -1.01
C LEU A 30 -15.76 -13.18 -0.49
N VAL A 31 -14.96 -12.70 -1.44
CA VAL A 31 -13.86 -11.78 -1.16
C VAL A 31 -14.20 -10.48 -1.88
N ASP A 32 -14.47 -9.44 -1.10
CA ASP A 32 -14.68 -8.10 -1.64
C ASP A 32 -13.39 -7.28 -1.53
N LEU A 33 -13.10 -6.52 -2.58
CA LEU A 33 -11.93 -5.66 -2.65
C LEU A 33 -12.38 -4.21 -2.69
N VAL A 34 -12.06 -3.49 -1.63
CA VAL A 34 -12.16 -2.04 -1.61
C VAL A 34 -10.84 -1.46 -2.12
N SER A 35 -10.93 -0.47 -3.00
CA SER A 35 -9.76 0.19 -3.57
C SER A 35 -9.83 1.70 -3.42
N CYS A 36 -8.68 2.32 -3.18
CA CYS A 36 -8.50 3.76 -3.14
C CYS A 36 -7.37 4.15 -4.10
N ASN A 37 -7.55 5.20 -4.89
CA ASN A 37 -6.51 5.66 -5.82
C ASN A 37 -5.28 6.15 -5.06
N VAL A 38 -4.10 5.67 -5.46
CA VAL A 38 -2.83 6.23 -5.03
C VAL A 38 -2.46 7.35 -6.00
N LEU A 39 -2.32 8.56 -5.47
CA LEU A 39 -1.95 9.77 -6.21
C LEU A 39 -0.43 9.90 -6.34
N GLY A 40 0.29 9.42 -5.34
CA GLY A 40 1.74 9.55 -5.25
C GLY A 40 2.31 8.83 -4.05
N TRP A 41 3.58 9.08 -3.81
CA TRP A 41 4.35 8.53 -2.72
C TRP A 41 5.06 9.64 -1.98
N GLN A 42 4.94 9.61 -0.66
CA GLN A 42 5.70 10.47 0.22
C GLN A 42 6.89 9.69 0.80
N VAL A 43 8.10 10.20 0.59
CA VAL A 43 9.29 9.70 1.28
C VAL A 43 9.51 10.54 2.53
N ASN A 44 9.32 9.92 3.69
CA ASN A 44 9.45 10.55 4.99
C ASN A 44 10.92 10.67 5.43
N GLN A 45 11.16 11.48 6.46
CA GLN A 45 12.52 11.72 6.98
C GLN A 45 13.19 10.45 7.55
N ASP A 46 12.38 9.52 8.05
CA ASP A 46 12.80 8.21 8.54
C ASP A 46 13.01 7.19 7.41
N ARG A 47 12.91 7.62 6.14
CA ARG A 47 13.03 6.80 4.93
C ARG A 47 11.91 5.79 4.75
N THR A 48 10.80 5.95 5.45
CA THR A 48 9.57 5.21 5.14
C THR A 48 8.91 5.80 3.89
N LEU A 49 8.26 4.92 3.12
CA LEU A 49 7.49 5.29 1.95
C LEU A 49 6.00 5.16 2.31
N THR A 50 5.25 6.25 2.21
CA THR A 50 3.81 6.25 2.49
C THR A 50 3.03 6.55 1.21
N PRO A 51 2.03 5.75 0.83
CA PRO A 51 1.17 6.06 -0.30
C PRO A 51 0.30 7.28 0.01
N MET A 52 0.25 8.22 -0.93
CA MET A 52 -0.69 9.34 -0.87
C MET A 52 -1.98 8.93 -1.55
N VAL A 53 -3.07 8.91 -0.80
CA VAL A 53 -4.39 8.43 -1.25
C VAL A 53 -5.46 9.51 -1.05
N LEU A 54 -6.60 9.37 -1.74
CA LEU A 54 -7.74 10.28 -1.58
C LEU A 54 -8.37 10.20 -0.19
N ASP A 55 -8.38 9.01 0.41
CA ASP A 55 -8.78 8.79 1.80
C ASP A 55 -7.54 8.46 2.65
N PRO A 56 -6.94 9.45 3.34
CA PRO A 56 -5.71 9.26 4.10
C PRO A 56 -5.79 8.15 5.15
N ARG A 57 -6.99 7.90 5.70
CA ARG A 57 -7.19 6.86 6.73
C ARG A 57 -6.82 5.48 6.22
N ALA A 58 -7.01 5.22 4.93
CA ALA A 58 -6.66 3.94 4.32
C ALA A 58 -5.15 3.68 4.28
N ALA A 59 -4.31 4.73 4.33
CA ALA A 59 -2.85 4.61 4.39
C ALA A 59 -2.29 4.67 5.82
N ASP A 60 -3.10 5.09 6.80
CA ASP A 60 -2.73 5.10 8.22
C ASP A 60 -2.91 3.72 8.90
N GLU A 61 -3.74 2.85 8.31
CA GLU A 61 -3.97 1.49 8.81
C GLU A 61 -2.84 0.54 8.37
N ASP A 62 -2.08 0.03 9.34
CA ASP A 62 -1.07 -1.02 9.10
C ASP A 62 -1.64 -2.43 9.36
N PRO A 63 -1.36 -3.41 8.47
CA PRO A 63 -0.66 -3.25 7.19
C PRO A 63 -1.59 -2.68 6.10
N TRP A 64 -1.11 -1.70 5.35
CA TRP A 64 -1.72 -1.32 4.07
C TRP A 64 -1.13 -2.15 2.92
N PHE A 65 -1.89 -2.29 1.83
CA PHE A 65 -1.47 -3.02 0.63
C PHE A 65 -1.70 -2.17 -0.62
N VAL A 66 -0.72 -2.11 -1.52
CA VAL A 66 -0.80 -1.41 -2.81
C VAL A 66 -0.73 -2.40 -3.95
N LEU A 67 -1.74 -2.39 -4.82
CA LEU A 67 -1.75 -3.05 -6.11
C LEU A 67 -1.14 -2.12 -7.17
N HIS A 68 -0.06 -2.57 -7.79
CA HIS A 68 0.63 -1.87 -8.87
C HIS A 68 0.05 -2.21 -10.25
N PRO A 69 0.33 -1.39 -11.28
CA PRO A 69 -0.20 -1.61 -12.64
C PRO A 69 0.29 -2.90 -13.31
N ASP A 70 1.44 -3.42 -12.86
CA ASP A 70 1.98 -4.71 -13.32
C ASP A 70 1.29 -5.92 -12.65
N GLY A 71 0.34 -5.66 -11.74
CA GLY A 71 -0.41 -6.65 -10.99
C GLY A 71 0.22 -7.03 -9.65
N ARG A 72 1.44 -6.57 -9.34
CA ARG A 72 2.12 -6.85 -8.08
C ARG A 72 1.36 -6.22 -6.92
N VAL A 73 1.31 -6.91 -5.78
CA VAL A 73 0.85 -6.33 -4.51
C VAL A 73 2.05 -6.11 -3.60
N GLU A 74 2.13 -4.96 -2.94
CA GLU A 74 3.19 -4.61 -1.98
C GLU A 74 2.57 -4.15 -0.66
N ALA A 75 3.16 -4.53 0.47
CA ALA A 75 2.72 -4.14 1.81
C ALA A 75 3.64 -3.07 2.42
N SER A 76 3.14 -2.40 3.46
CA SER A 76 3.88 -1.38 4.22
C SER A 76 5.20 -1.86 4.82
N ASP A 77 5.34 -3.17 5.05
CA ASP A 77 6.53 -3.81 5.60
C ASP A 77 7.54 -4.33 4.55
N GLY A 78 7.29 -4.05 3.26
CA GLY A 78 8.14 -4.46 2.15
C GLY A 78 7.90 -5.88 1.64
N ARG A 79 6.95 -6.63 2.21
CA ARG A 79 6.48 -7.88 1.58
C ARG A 79 5.82 -7.57 0.24
N SER A 80 5.95 -8.48 -0.71
CA SER A 80 5.30 -8.36 -2.01
C SER A 80 4.84 -9.71 -2.55
N TRP A 81 3.79 -9.65 -3.36
CA TRP A 81 3.18 -10.79 -4.03
C TRP A 81 3.17 -10.55 -5.53
N PRO A 82 3.44 -11.58 -6.34
CA PRO A 82 3.52 -11.44 -7.80
C PRO A 82 2.19 -11.04 -8.44
N ASN A 83 1.07 -11.31 -7.76
CA ASN A 83 -0.26 -10.92 -8.20
C ASN A 83 -1.24 -10.85 -7.01
N LYS A 84 -2.41 -10.28 -7.27
CA LYS A 84 -3.53 -10.20 -6.33
C LYS A 84 -3.94 -11.56 -5.76
N ASP A 85 -4.00 -12.61 -6.56
CA ASP A 85 -4.49 -13.92 -6.10
C ASP A 85 -3.53 -14.57 -5.09
N ALA A 86 -2.22 -14.41 -5.29
CA ALA A 86 -1.20 -14.86 -4.36
C ALA A 86 -1.32 -14.15 -3.00
N TRP A 87 -1.55 -12.83 -3.02
CA TRP A 87 -1.80 -12.04 -1.81
C TRP A 87 -3.08 -12.51 -1.09
N LEU A 88 -4.21 -12.61 -1.80
CA LEU A 88 -5.48 -13.06 -1.21
C LEU A 88 -5.40 -14.47 -0.62
N ALA A 89 -4.64 -15.37 -1.24
CA ALA A 89 -4.43 -16.71 -0.73
C ALA A 89 -3.64 -16.71 0.59
N GLU A 90 -2.68 -15.80 0.75
CA GLU A 90 -1.95 -15.61 2.01
C GLU A 90 -2.85 -14.98 3.08
N GLU A 91 -3.55 -13.88 2.77
CA GLU A 91 -4.48 -13.22 3.69
C GLU A 91 -5.53 -14.20 4.24
N ARG A 92 -6.08 -15.06 3.37
CA ARG A 92 -7.02 -16.11 3.78
C ARG A 92 -6.40 -17.12 4.74
N LYS A 93 -5.13 -17.49 4.54
CA LYS A 93 -4.42 -18.41 5.45
C LYS A 93 -4.16 -17.75 6.79
N THR A 94 -3.69 -16.50 6.80
CA THR A 94 -3.41 -15.73 8.01
C THR A 94 -4.67 -15.58 8.87
N ARG A 95 -5.81 -15.21 8.28
CA ARG A 95 -7.07 -15.09 9.02
C ARG A 95 -7.57 -16.41 9.58
N ARG A 96 -7.42 -17.51 8.84
CA ARG A 96 -7.75 -18.87 9.33
C ARG A 96 -6.86 -19.34 10.48
N ALA A 97 -5.63 -18.84 10.59
CA ALA A 97 -4.73 -19.21 11.68
C ALA A 97 -5.03 -18.47 12.99
N VAL A 98 -5.76 -17.35 12.91
CA VAL A 98 -6.13 -16.50 14.06
C VAL A 98 -7.54 -16.83 14.59
N ALA A 99 -8.39 -17.45 13.77
CA ALA A 99 -9.74 -17.92 14.14
C ALA A 99 -9.70 -19.30 14.83
#